data_AF-A0A2A4CU88-F1
#
_entry.id   AF-A0A2A4CU88-F1
#
_cell.length_a   1.000
_cell.length_b   1.000
_cell.length_c   1.000
_cell.angle_alpha   90.00
_cell.angle_beta   90.00
_cell.angle_gamma   90.00
#
_symmetry.space_group_name_H-M   'P 1'
#
loop_
_entity.id
_entity.type
_entity.pdbx_description
1 polymer ?
#
loop_
_entity_poly.entity_id
_entity_poly.type
_entity_poly.pdbx_seq_one_letter_code
_entity_poly.pdbx_strand_id
1 'polypeptide(L)'
;MNSFLAFLLIICLMIGFWLSKNTWSKLFILVPLGVLVPAFYGAASSCGLGFIADFFTEGVCRTPERTPQQVLAGVYVLSFLPVLVFTVLAKLGRDWAAKRKGA
;
A
#
# COMPACT_ATOMS: atom_id res chain seq x y z
N MET A 1 -15.51 -7.44 6.80
CA MET A 1 -14.05 -7.30 7.02
C MET A 1 -13.22 -8.11 6.02
N ASN A 2 -13.60 -9.36 5.68
CA ASN A 2 -12.80 -10.22 4.79
C ASN A 2 -12.53 -9.61 3.39
N SER A 3 -13.54 -9.00 2.76
CA SER A 3 -13.39 -8.42 1.42
C SER A 3 -12.45 -7.22 1.39
N PHE A 4 -12.46 -6.37 2.43
CA PHE A 4 -11.58 -5.20 2.53
C PHE A 4 -10.11 -5.60 2.55
N LEU A 5 -9.75 -6.56 3.41
CA LEU A 5 -8.39 -7.09 3.50
C LEU A 5 -7.94 -7.78 2.20
N ALA A 6 -8.85 -8.51 1.54
CA ALA A 6 -8.57 -9.14 0.26
C ALA A 6 -8.22 -8.11 -0.82
N PHE A 7 -9.03 -7.05 -0.97
CA PHE A 7 -8.74 -5.98 -1.92
C PHE A 7 -7.47 -5.21 -1.58
N LEU A 8 -7.23 -4.94 -0.30
CA LEU A 8 -6.00 -4.27 0.15
C LEU A 8 -4.76 -5.10 -0.20
N LEU A 9 -4.81 -6.43 -0.01
CA LEU A 9 -3.74 -7.34 -0.42
C LEU A 9 -3.52 -7.35 -1.93
N ILE A 10 -4.58 -7.35 -2.73
CA ILE A 10 -4.49 -7.29 -4.19
C ILE A 10 -3.81 -5.98 -4.63
N ILE A 11 -4.18 -4.85 -4.03
CA ILE A 11 -3.55 -3.55 -4.30
C ILE A 11 -2.06 -3.59 -3.93
N CYS A 12 -1.71 -4.15 -2.76
CA CYS A 12 -0.32 -4.32 -2.35
C CYS A 12 0.48 -5.20 -3.32
N LEU A 13 -0.11 -6.28 -3.83
CA LEU A 13 0.49 -7.16 -4.83
C LEU A 13 0.73 -6.45 -6.16
N MET A 14 -0.27 -5.71 -6.68
CA MET A 14 -0.13 -4.98 -7.94
C MET A 14 0.96 -3.91 -7.85
N ILE A 15 1.02 -3.19 -6.72
CA ILE A 15 2.05 -2.16 -6.48
C ILE A 15 3.41 -2.79 -6.30
N GLY A 16 3.52 -3.87 -5.51
CA GLY A 16 4.79 -4.58 -5.33
C GLY A 16 5.33 -5.15 -6.64
N PHE A 17 4.44 -5.70 -7.48
CA PHE A 17 4.81 -6.15 -8.81
C PHE A 17 5.23 -4.99 -9.73
N TRP A 18 4.53 -3.86 -9.68
CA TRP A 18 4.91 -2.66 -10.45
C TRP A 18 6.28 -2.11 -10.01
N LEU A 19 6.52 -2.02 -8.70
CA LEU A 19 7.79 -1.58 -8.10
C LEU A 19 8.95 -2.51 -8.45
N SER A 20 8.70 -3.82 -8.57
CA SER A 20 9.73 -4.81 -8.91
C SER A 20 10.43 -4.56 -10.27
N LYS A 21 9.80 -3.78 -11.16
CA LYS A 21 10.37 -3.42 -12.47
C LYS A 21 11.50 -2.39 -12.37
N ASN A 22 11.60 -1.66 -11.27
CA ASN A 22 12.60 -0.59 -11.09
C ASN A 22 13.93 -1.14 -10.56
N THR A 23 15.02 -0.36 -10.64
CA THR A 23 16.32 -0.71 -10.05
C THR A 23 16.23 -0.81 -8.52
N TRP A 24 17.13 -1.59 -7.88
CA TRP A 24 17.12 -1.80 -6.43
C TRP A 24 17.17 -0.48 -5.65
N SER A 25 17.96 0.50 -6.13
CA SER A 25 18.03 1.84 -5.53
C SER A 25 16.71 2.61 -5.62
N LYS A 26 16.04 2.55 -6.78
CA LYS A 26 14.73 3.22 -6.97
C LYS A 26 13.63 2.55 -6.16
N LEU A 27 13.73 1.23 -5.97
CA LEU A 27 12.73 0.43 -5.26
C LEU A 27 12.58 0.88 -3.80
N PHE A 28 13.68 1.05 -3.05
CA PHE A 28 13.60 1.50 -1.65
C PHE A 28 13.01 2.91 -1.51
N ILE A 29 13.24 3.78 -2.49
CA ILE A 29 12.70 5.15 -2.51
C ILE A 29 11.20 5.14 -2.88
N LEU A 30 10.81 4.25 -3.79
CA LEU A 30 9.44 4.17 -4.31
C LEU A 30 8.51 3.33 -3.44
N VAL A 31 9.01 2.47 -2.55
CA VAL A 31 8.17 1.70 -1.62
C VAL A 31 7.30 2.61 -0.75
N PRO A 32 7.82 3.63 -0.05
CA PRO A 32 7.00 4.56 0.72
C PRO A 32 5.90 5.25 -0.10
N LEU A 33 6.20 5.58 -1.36
CA LEU A 33 5.25 6.17 -2.31
C LEU A 33 4.20 5.15 -2.75
N GLY A 34 4.59 3.90 -3.00
CA GLY A 34 3.67 2.83 -3.35
C GLY A 34 2.70 2.50 -2.22
N VAL A 35 3.14 2.57 -0.97
CA VAL A 35 2.30 2.32 0.23
C VAL A 35 1.20 3.38 0.40
N LEU A 36 1.35 4.58 -0.19
CA LEU A 36 0.31 5.60 -0.14
C LEU A 36 -1.00 5.13 -0.78
N VAL A 37 -0.95 4.32 -1.84
CA VAL A 37 -2.14 3.86 -2.55
C VAL A 37 -3.02 2.93 -1.71
N PRO A 38 -2.52 1.82 -1.12
CA PRO A 38 -3.32 0.99 -0.23
C PRO A 38 -3.70 1.73 1.07
N ALA A 39 -2.85 2.65 1.55
CA ALA A 39 -3.20 3.52 2.67
C ALA A 39 -4.41 4.40 2.34
N PHE A 40 -4.42 5.03 1.16
CA PHE A 40 -5.52 5.84 0.67
C PHE A 40 -6.80 5.02 0.51
N TYR A 41 -6.69 3.82 -0.05
CA TYR A 41 -7.82 2.90 -0.17
C TYR A 41 -8.41 2.56 1.21
N GLY A 42 -7.56 2.25 2.20
CA GLY A 42 -8.04 1.95 3.55
C GLY A 42 -8.67 3.16 4.25
N ALA A 43 -8.07 4.34 4.13
CA ALA A 43 -8.64 5.57 4.65
C ALA A 43 -9.98 5.91 3.98
N ALA A 44 -10.06 5.86 2.64
CA ALA A 44 -11.28 6.12 1.89
C ALA A 44 -12.39 5.10 2.19
N SER A 45 -12.05 3.84 2.42
CA SER A 45 -13.03 2.82 2.82
C SER A 45 -13.60 3.03 4.23
N SER A 46 -12.85 3.71 5.11
CA SER A 46 -13.21 3.93 6.51
C SER A 46 -13.88 5.30 6.75
N CYS A 47 -13.47 6.31 5.98
CA CYS A 47 -13.89 7.71 6.14
C CYS A 47 -14.60 8.29 4.90
N GLY A 48 -14.79 7.50 3.84
CA GLY A 48 -15.37 7.95 2.57
C GLY A 48 -14.37 8.68 1.66
N LEU A 49 -14.71 8.86 0.38
CA LEU A 49 -13.86 9.54 -0.61
C LEU A 49 -13.66 11.04 -0.31
N GLY A 50 -14.55 11.64 0.49
CA GLY A 50 -14.50 13.04 0.92
C GLY A 50 -13.48 13.34 2.01
N PHE A 51 -12.82 12.33 2.59
CA PHE A 51 -11.88 12.53 3.71
C PHE A 51 -10.68 13.43 3.37
N ILE A 52 -10.38 13.63 2.08
CA ILE A 52 -9.33 14.54 1.62
C ILE A 52 -9.74 16.01 1.81
N ALA A 53 -11.02 16.32 1.60
CA ALA A 53 -11.55 17.67 1.74
C ALA A 53 -11.62 18.08 3.23
N ASP A 54 -11.96 17.11 4.09
CA ASP A 54 -12.12 17.30 5.54
C ASP A 54 -11.01 16.58 6.33
N PHE A 55 -9.78 16.64 5.84
CA PHE A 55 -8.66 15.85 6.36
C PHE A 55 -8.29 16.14 7.83
N PHE A 56 -8.66 17.33 8.31
CA PHE A 56 -8.42 17.79 9.68
C PHE A 56 -9.69 17.79 10.54
N THR A 57 -10.84 17.45 9.97
CA THR A 57 -12.13 17.52 10.66
C THR A 57 -12.40 16.21 11.41
N GLU A 58 -12.76 16.33 12.68
CA GLU A 58 -13.17 15.18 13.51
C GLU A 58 -14.60 14.73 13.12
N GLY A 59 -14.90 13.43 13.27
CA GLY A 59 -16.24 12.88 12.99
C GLY A 59 -16.56 12.52 11.53
N VAL A 60 -15.63 12.71 10.60
CA VAL A 60 -15.81 12.35 9.17
C VAL A 60 -15.67 10.82 8.94
N CYS A 61 -14.99 10.14 9.86
CA CYS A 61 -14.78 8.69 9.81
C CYS A 61 -15.90 7.92 10.50
N ARG A 62 -16.17 6.68 10.06
CA ARG A 62 -17.17 5.78 10.70
C ARG A 62 -16.93 5.56 12.19
N THR A 63 -15.68 5.72 12.65
CA THR A 63 -15.31 5.78 14.06
C THR A 63 -15.16 7.26 14.45
N PRO A 64 -16.16 7.85 15.15
CA PRO A 64 -16.20 9.29 15.41
C PRO A 64 -15.03 9.82 16.25
N GLU A 65 -14.34 8.96 16.99
CA GLU A 65 -13.21 9.31 17.86
C GLU A 65 -11.84 9.32 17.15
N ARG A 66 -11.76 8.93 15.87
CA ARG A 66 -10.49 8.86 15.12
C ARG A 66 -10.45 9.93 14.05
N THR A 67 -9.41 10.76 14.06
CA THR A 67 -9.16 11.70 12.95
C THR A 67 -8.78 10.93 11.68
N PRO A 68 -9.11 11.44 10.48
CA PRO A 68 -8.74 10.81 9.21
C PRO A 68 -7.23 10.53 9.08
N GLN A 69 -6.41 11.40 9.69
CA GLN A 69 -4.96 11.27 9.77
C GLN A 69 -4.52 10.00 10.51
N GLN A 70 -5.12 9.72 11.65
CA GLN A 70 -4.79 8.53 12.46
C GLN A 70 -5.17 7.24 11.72
N VAL A 71 -6.30 7.26 11.00
CA VAL A 71 -6.73 6.13 10.17
C VAL A 71 -5.76 5.94 9.01
N LEU A 72 -5.40 7.00 8.29
CA LEU A 72 -4.44 6.93 7.18
C LEU A 72 -3.06 6.43 7.64
N ALA A 73 -2.52 6.99 8.73
CA ALA A 73 -1.25 6.57 9.29
C ALA A 73 -1.27 5.10 9.74
N GLY A 74 -2.37 4.66 10.37
CA GLY A 74 -2.55 3.28 10.79
C GLY A 74 -2.56 2.31 9.59
N VAL A 75 -3.33 2.62 8.54
CA VAL A 75 -3.38 1.79 7.33
C VAL A 75 -2.04 1.86 6.59
N TYR A 76 -1.36 2.99 6.58
CA TYR A 76 -0.04 3.15 5.97
C TYR A 76 0.98 2.19 6.61
N VAL A 77 1.08 2.18 7.94
CA VAL A 77 1.99 1.25 8.65
C VAL A 77 1.58 -0.21 8.41
N LEU A 78 0.27 -0.50 8.45
CA LEU A 78 -0.24 -1.85 8.22
C LEU A 78 0.09 -2.36 6.80
N SER A 79 0.00 -1.49 5.79
CA SER A 79 0.24 -1.83 4.38
C SER A 79 1.71 -1.75 3.98
N PHE A 80 2.56 -1.11 4.79
CA PHE A 80 4.00 -1.00 4.54
C PHE A 80 4.67 -2.37 4.48
N LEU A 81 4.43 -3.21 5.50
CA LEU A 81 5.02 -4.54 5.60
C LEU A 81 4.68 -5.44 4.40
N PRO A 82 3.39 -5.64 4.03
CA PRO A 82 3.04 -6.48 2.90
C PRO A 82 3.56 -5.91 1.58
N VAL A 83 3.49 -4.59 1.35
CA VAL A 83 4.05 -3.99 0.13
C VAL A 83 5.55 -4.26 0.02
N LEU A 84 6.31 -4.05 1.11
CA LEU A 84 7.75 -4.28 1.11
C LEU A 84 8.08 -5.76 0.84
N VAL A 85 7.42 -6.69 1.53
CA VAL A 85 7.62 -8.14 1.35
C VAL A 85 7.28 -8.56 -0.08
N PHE A 86 6.12 -8.16 -0.61
CA PHE A 86 5.73 -8.51 -1.98
C PHE A 86 6.66 -7.91 -3.03
N THR A 87 7.12 -6.68 -2.81
CA THR A 87 8.05 -6.01 -3.73
C THR A 87 9.38 -6.75 -3.80
N VAL A 88 9.93 -7.12 -2.64
CA VAL A 88 11.20 -7.85 -2.54
C VAL A 88 11.06 -9.26 -3.13
N LEU A 89 10.01 -10.00 -2.79
CA LEU A 89 9.76 -11.34 -3.33
C LEU A 89 9.55 -11.32 -4.85
N ALA A 90 8.74 -10.38 -5.35
CA ALA A 90 8.51 -10.23 -6.79
C ALA A 90 9.80 -9.90 -7.54
N LYS A 91 10.65 -9.06 -6.95
CA LYS A 91 11.94 -8.72 -7.56
C LYS A 91 12.92 -9.89 -7.55
N LEU A 92 13.07 -10.59 -6.43
CA LEU A 92 13.90 -11.80 -6.35
C LEU A 92 13.44 -12.86 -7.37
N GLY A 93 12.12 -13.05 -7.51
CA GLY A 93 11.56 -13.95 -8.51
C GLY A 93 11.89 -13.54 -9.94
N ARG A 94 11.83 -12.24 -10.26
CA ARG A 94 12.22 -11.72 -11.58
C ARG A 94 13.71 -11.87 -11.85
N ASP A 95 14.56 -11.52 -10.88
CA ASP A 95 16.01 -11.63 -11.01
C ASP A 95 16.43 -13.10 -11.19
N TRP A 96 15.79 -14.02 -10.47
CA TRP A 96 16.01 -15.46 -10.61
C TRP A 96 15.51 -16.02 -11.95
N ALA A 97 14.33 -15.61 -12.41
CA ALA A 97 13.82 -15.99 -13.72
C ALA A 97 14.68 -15.45 -14.87
N ALA A 98 15.20 -14.23 -14.74
CA ALA A 98 16.14 -13.65 -15.70
C ALA A 98 17.45 -14.43 -15.75
N LYS A 99 18.01 -14.83 -14.59
CA LYS A 99 19.18 -15.71 -14.53
C LYS A 99 18.95 -17.07 -15.20
N ARG A 100 17.76 -17.64 -15.07
CA ARG A 100 17.42 -18.93 -15.71
C ARG A 100 17.12 -18.85 -17.21
N LYS A 101 16.74 -17.69 -17.73
CA LYS A 101 16.50 -17.49 -19.16
C LYS A 101 17.76 -17.09 -19.93
N GLY A 102 18.81 -16.67 -19.22
CA GLY A 102 20.12 -16.34 -19.78
C GLY A 102 21.19 -17.43 -19.60
N ALA A 103 20.81 -18.60 -19.08
CA ALA A 103 21.62 -19.82 -19.00
C ALA A 103 20.96 -20.88 -19.89
#